data_AF-A0A1W9I5R9-F1
#
_entry.id   AF-A0A1W9I5R9-F1
#
_cell.length_a   1.000
_cell.length_b   1.000
_cell.length_c   1.000
_cell.angle_alpha   90.00
_cell.angle_beta   90.00
_cell.angle_gamma   90.00
#
_symmetry.space_group_name_H-M   'P 1'
#
loop_
_entity.id
_entity.type
_entity.pdbx_description
1 polymer ?
#
loop_
_entity_poly.entity_id
_entity_poly.type
_entity_poly.pdbx_seq_one_letter_code
_entity_poly.pdbx_strand_id
1 'polypeptide(L)' 'MRRPKKKVPSDYPQFAFRLNNDSEKSKLIEQINRTVESLNEKIDPDSKPYSKSEVIIKALSIGLSKLGGK' A
#
# COMPACT_ATOMS: atom_id res chain seq x y z
N MET A 1 34.60 26.29 10.97
CA MET A 1 34.28 25.20 10.00
C MET A 1 32.77 25.03 9.93
N ARG A 2 32.13 25.25 8.76
CA ARG A 2 30.70 24.97 8.57
C ARG A 2 30.53 23.47 8.39
N ARG A 3 29.68 22.82 9.19
CA ARG A 3 29.39 21.38 9.08
C ARG A 3 28.79 21.09 7.70
N PRO A 4 29.18 19.99 7.02
CA PRO A 4 28.57 19.62 5.76
C PRO A 4 27.07 19.39 5.95
N LYS A 5 26.24 20.03 5.12
CA LYS A 5 24.79 19.84 5.13
C LYS A 5 24.49 18.37 4.88
N LYS A 6 23.66 17.77 5.72
CA LYS A 6 23.20 16.38 5.56
C LYS A 6 22.39 16.31 4.26
N LYS A 7 22.86 15.52 3.29
CA LYS A 7 22.15 15.33 2.01
C LYS A 7 20.80 14.69 2.29
N VAL A 8 19.73 15.32 1.83
CA VAL A 8 18.37 14.79 1.94
C VAL A 8 18.09 13.88 0.74
N PRO A 9 17.22 12.85 0.86
CA PRO A 9 16.91 11.96 -0.26
C PRO A 9 16.43 12.67 -1.54
N SER A 10 15.87 13.87 -1.43
CA SER A 10 15.49 14.73 -2.55
C SER A 10 16.67 15.33 -3.33
N ASP A 11 17.89 15.34 -2.77
CA ASP A 11 19.11 15.82 -3.44
C ASP A 11 19.64 14.84 -4.50
N TYR A 12 19.02 13.66 -4.60
CA TYR A 12 19.40 12.62 -5.55
C TYR A 12 18.37 12.54 -6.68
N PRO A 13 18.76 12.84 -7.94
CA PRO A 13 17.86 12.81 -9.10
C PRO A 13 17.14 11.47 -9.29
N GLN A 14 17.81 10.35 -8.94
CA GLN A 14 17.23 9.01 -9.01
C GLN A 14 16.07 8.80 -8.01
N PHE A 15 16.04 9.54 -6.90
CA PHE A 15 14.97 9.51 -5.89
C PHE A 15 14.00 10.69 -6.01
N ALA A 16 14.31 11.70 -6.84
CA ALA A 16 13.45 12.84 -7.13
C ALA A 16 12.19 12.47 -7.93
N PHE A 17 12.16 11.27 -8.54
CA PHE A 17 10.97 10.67 -9.14
C PHE A 17 10.04 10.01 -8.11
N ARG A 18 9.83 10.61 -6.94
CA ARG A 18 8.62 10.33 -6.18
C ARG A 18 7.52 11.19 -6.79
N LEU A 19 6.93 10.64 -7.85
CA LEU A 19 5.76 11.17 -8.53
C LEU A 19 4.73 11.67 -7.52
N ASN A 20 4.08 12.77 -7.87
CA ASN A 20 3.00 13.50 -7.21
C ASN A 20 1.74 12.67 -6.84
N ASN A 21 1.86 11.34 -6.72
CA ASN A 21 0.79 10.38 -6.45
C ASN A 21 0.66 10.02 -4.97
N ASP A 22 1.22 10.82 -4.05
CA ASP A 22 1.01 10.62 -2.61
C ASP A 22 -0.49 10.61 -2.27
N SER A 23 -1.32 11.39 -2.99
CA SER A 23 -2.79 11.36 -2.83
C SER A 23 -3.40 10.00 -3.21
N GLU A 24 -3.03 9.45 -4.36
CA GLU A 24 -3.55 8.16 -4.83
C GLU A 24 -3.06 7.01 -3.95
N LYS A 25 -1.79 7.04 -3.56
CA LYS A 25 -1.20 6.08 -2.63
C LYS A 25 -1.91 6.12 -1.28
N SER A 26 -2.22 7.32 -0.77
CA SER A 26 -2.95 7.50 0.49
C SER A 26 -4.37 6.94 0.39
N LYS A 27 -5.10 7.24 -0.68
CA LYS A 27 -6.44 6.68 -0.95
C LYS A 27 -6.41 5.15 -1.00
N LEU A 28 -5.40 4.59 -1.66
CA LEU A 28 -5.25 3.14 -1.81
C LEU A 28 -4.92 2.47 -0.46
N ILE A 29 -4.06 3.09 0.35
CA ILE A 29 -3.77 2.61 1.72
C ILE A 29 -5.03 2.63 2.59
N GLU A 30 -5.82 3.70 2.50
CA GLU A 30 -7.07 3.84 3.26
C GLU A 30 -8.10 2.78 2.85
N GLN A 31 -8.26 2.54 1.54
CA GLN A 31 -9.13 1.47 1.04
C GLN A 31 -8.69 0.09 1.52
N ILE A 32 -7.38 -0.20 1.52
CA ILE A 32 -6.88 -1.48 2.03
C ILE A 32 -7.22 -1.62 3.52
N ASN A 33 -6.97 -0.59 4.33
CA ASN A 33 -7.23 -0.65 5.77
C ASN A 33 -8.72 -0.90 6.06
N ARG A 34 -9.62 -0.13 5.43
CA ARG A 34 -11.07 -0.33 5.56
C ARG A 34 -11.51 -1.74 5.16
N THR A 35 -10.88 -2.30 4.11
CA THR A 35 -11.19 -3.65 3.65
C THR A 35 -10.73 -4.70 4.65
N VAL A 36 -9.53 -4.55 5.22
CA VAL A 36 -9.00 -5.44 6.26
C VAL A 36 -9.90 -5.40 7.51
N GLU A 37 -10.27 -4.22 7.97
CA GLU A 37 -11.17 -4.03 9.11
C GLU A 37 -12.51 -4.72 8.87
N SER A 38 -13.16 -4.44 7.73
CA SER A 38 -14.47 -5.04 7.41
C SER A 38 -14.43 -6.56 7.25
N LEU A 39 -13.32 -7.12 6.76
CA LEU A 39 -13.14 -8.57 6.66
C LEU A 39 -12.93 -9.21 8.04
N ASN A 40 -12.23 -8.52 8.94
CA ASN A 40 -11.96 -9.02 10.29
C ASN A 40 -13.16 -8.86 11.23
N GLU A 41 -14.03 -7.87 11.01
CA GLU A 41 -15.30 -7.74 11.75
C GLU A 41 -16.27 -8.91 11.49
N LYS A 42 -16.19 -9.51 10.31
CA LYS A 42 -17.06 -10.62 9.87
C LYS A 42 -16.46 -11.99 10.13
N ILE A 43 -15.26 -12.04 10.70
CA ILE A 43 -14.56 -13.27 11.01
C ILE A 43 -15.17 -13.91 12.26
N ASP A 44 -15.32 -15.22 12.22
CA ASP A 44 -15.70 -16.02 13.38
C ASP A 44 -14.61 -15.87 14.46
N PRO A 45 -14.93 -15.70 15.75
CA PRO A 45 -13.95 -15.51 16.82
C PRO A 45 -12.85 -16.58 16.91
N ASP A 46 -13.09 -17.80 16.43
CA ASP A 46 -12.09 -18.88 16.38
C ASP A 46 -11.21 -18.84 15.12
N SER A 47 -11.53 -17.99 14.15
CA SER A 47 -10.80 -17.87 12.89
C SER A 47 -9.67 -16.84 12.98
N LYS A 48 -8.55 -17.14 12.31
CA LYS A 48 -7.40 -16.24 12.27
C LYS A 48 -7.75 -14.94 11.52
N PRO A 49 -7.44 -13.75 12.09
CA PRO A 49 -7.67 -12.48 11.41
C PRO A 49 -6.82 -12.38 10.14
N TYR A 50 -7.40 -11.76 9.11
CA TYR A 50 -6.70 -11.47 7.87
C TYR A 50 -5.60 -10.44 8.09
N SER A 51 -4.40 -10.77 7.61
CA SER A 51 -3.29 -9.82 7.52
C SER A 51 -3.45 -8.89 6.32
N LYS A 52 -2.89 -7.70 6.42
CA LYS A 52 -2.89 -6.72 5.33
C LYS A 52 -2.27 -7.29 4.04
N SER A 53 -1.20 -8.07 4.16
CA SER A 53 -0.54 -8.72 3.02
C SER A 53 -1.44 -9.75 2.34
N GLU A 54 -2.17 -10.57 3.08
CA GLU A 54 -3.10 -11.57 2.51
C GLU A 54 -4.24 -10.88 1.75
N VAL A 55 -4.80 -9.81 2.30
CA VAL A 55 -5.86 -9.03 1.64
C VAL A 55 -5.34 -8.41 0.34
N ILE A 56 -4.14 -7.83 0.34
CA ILE A 56 -3.52 -7.26 -0.86
C ILE A 56 -3.29 -8.34 -1.93
N ILE A 57 -2.70 -9.48 -1.57
CA ILE A 57 -2.43 -10.57 -2.51
C ILE A 57 -3.72 -11.09 -3.15
N LYS A 58 -4.77 -11.28 -2.34
CA LYS A 58 -6.08 -11.76 -2.81
C LYS A 58 -6.78 -10.71 -3.69
N ALA A 59 -6.70 -9.44 -3.34
CA ALA A 59 -7.25 -8.36 -4.16
C ALA A 59 -6.53 -8.26 -5.52
N LEU A 60 -5.20 -8.36 -5.51
CA LEU A 60 -4.39 -8.38 -6.73
C LEU A 60 -4.66 -9.60 -7.59
N SER A 61 -4.79 -10.79 -7.02
CA SER A 61 -5.08 -12.00 -7.82
C SER A 61 -6.43 -11.92 -8.53
N ILE A 62 -7.47 -11.39 -7.85
CA ILE A 62 -8.78 -11.15 -8.46
C ILE A 62 -8.70 -10.05 -9.52
N GLY A 63 -8.05 -8.93 -9.21
CA GLY A 63 -7.92 -7.80 -10.12
C GLY A 63 -7.14 -8.14 -11.39
N LEU A 64 -6.00 -8.81 -11.25
CA LEU A 64 -5.16 -9.26 -12.37
C LEU A 64 -5.87 -10.33 -13.20
N SER A 65 -6.58 -11.27 -12.57
CA SER A 65 -7.40 -12.24 -13.30
C SER A 65 -8.49 -11.57 -14.13
N LYS A 66 -9.14 -10.53 -13.60
CA LYS A 66 -10.13 -9.73 -14.36
C LYS A 66 -9.50 -8.90 -15.49
N LEU A 67 -8.25 -8.46 -15.33
CA LEU A 67 -7.54 -7.66 -16.34
C LEU A 67 -6.94 -8.53 -17.46
N GLY A 68 -6.44 -9.72 -17.15
CA GLY A 68 -5.93 -10.69 -18.14
C GLY A 68 -7.01 -11.60 -18.72
N GLY A 69 -8.24 -11.52 -18.20
CA GLY A 69 -9.41 -12.27 -18.65
C GLY A 69 -10.15 -11.60 -19.80
N LYS A 70 -9.44 -11.20 -20.87
CA LYS A 70 -9.85 -11.06 -22.28
C LYS A 70 -8.77 -10.35 -23.09
#